data_AF-A0A7C4UBU5-F1
#
_entry.id   AF-A0A7C4UBU5-F1
#
_cell.length_a   1.000
_cell.length_b   1.000
_cell.length_c   1.000
_cell.angle_alpha   90.00
_cell.angle_beta   90.00
_cell.angle_gamma   90.00
#
_symmetry.space_group_name_H-M   'P 1'
#
loop_
_entity.id
_entity.type
_entity.pdbx_description
1 polymer ?
#
loop_
_entity_poly.entity_id
_entity_poly.type
_entity_poly.pdbx_seq_one_letter_code
_entity_poly.pdbx_strand_id
1 'polypeptide(L)'
;MTPFMAMFSLVVALGANVAPGQLTWERDYRQARQLGERLQKPLAVFVGSGAEGWTRLAREGKLDSSVNKLLADGFVRVYIDVNTESGRKLADAFGLSSKCGLVISDRTGDLQAFWHNGDLTLSELNRLLNKYGSTSFVVRTTETYAPAAPLTDAYVQPASYQNYYQPACRT
;
A
#
# COMPACT_ATOMS: atom_id res chain seq x y z
N MET A 1 -61.41 -13.53 -10.83
CA MET A 1 -60.55 -12.58 -11.55
C MET A 1 -59.54 -12.03 -10.55
N THR A 2 -58.27 -12.36 -10.73
CA THR A 2 -57.07 -11.79 -10.09
C THR A 2 -56.91 -10.30 -10.46
N PRO A 3 -55.92 -9.55 -9.95
CA PRO A 3 -55.58 -9.24 -8.55
C PRO A 3 -55.28 -7.72 -8.39
N PHE A 4 -55.03 -7.20 -7.19
CA PHE A 4 -54.19 -6.00 -7.07
C PHE A 4 -53.18 -6.18 -5.93
N MET A 5 -51.97 -6.55 -6.34
CA MET A 5 -50.74 -6.47 -5.58
C MET A 5 -50.52 -5.03 -5.12
N ALA A 6 -50.39 -4.80 -3.82
CA ALA A 6 -49.75 -3.61 -3.28
C ALA A 6 -48.34 -4.01 -2.82
N MET A 7 -47.35 -3.69 -3.65
CA MET A 7 -45.93 -3.85 -3.36
C MET A 7 -45.33 -2.44 -3.41
N PHE A 8 -44.95 -1.87 -2.27
CA PHE A 8 -44.06 -0.70 -2.23
C PHE A 8 -43.15 -0.78 -0.99
N SER A 9 -42.00 -1.41 -1.23
CA SER A 9 -40.64 -1.05 -0.84
C SER A 9 -40.42 -0.21 0.42
N LEU A 10 -39.99 -0.87 1.49
CA LEU A 10 -39.22 -0.23 2.57
C LEU A 10 -37.72 -0.29 2.20
N VAL A 11 -37.21 0.80 1.62
CA VAL A 11 -35.77 1.00 1.44
C VAL A 11 -35.19 1.44 2.77
N VAL A 12 -34.54 0.54 3.50
CA VAL A 12 -33.70 0.89 4.64
C VAL A 12 -32.37 1.41 4.09
N ALA A 13 -32.26 2.72 3.94
CA ALA A 13 -30.99 3.38 3.69
C ALA A 13 -30.20 3.46 5.01
N LEU A 14 -29.32 2.49 5.27
CA LEU A 14 -28.26 2.63 6.27
C LEU A 14 -27.19 3.59 5.72
N GLY A 15 -27.48 4.89 5.79
CA GLY A 15 -26.47 5.92 5.66
C GLY A 15 -25.59 5.91 6.89
N ALA A 16 -24.44 5.22 6.83
CA ALA A 16 -23.39 5.39 7.81
C ALA A 16 -22.95 6.87 7.80
N ASN A 17 -23.38 7.60 8.83
CA ASN A 17 -23.00 8.98 9.08
C ASN A 17 -21.56 8.96 9.60
N VAL A 18 -20.59 8.92 8.70
CA VAL A 18 -19.16 8.92 9.07
C VAL A 18 -18.79 10.37 9.43
N ALA A 19 -18.60 10.62 10.72
CA ALA A 19 -18.13 11.92 11.19
C ALA A 19 -16.76 12.25 10.55
N PRO A 20 -16.59 13.45 9.97
CA PRO A 20 -15.30 13.87 9.43
C PRO A 20 -14.31 14.06 10.59
N GLY A 21 -13.22 13.28 10.61
CA GLY A 21 -12.11 13.46 11.56
C GLY A 21 -11.62 12.19 12.26
N GLN A 22 -12.32 11.06 12.15
CA GLN A 22 -11.81 9.80 12.68
C GLN A 22 -10.97 9.06 11.62
N LEU A 23 -9.80 8.57 12.03
CA LEU A 23 -8.97 7.69 11.21
C LEU A 23 -9.64 6.33 11.05
N THR A 24 -10.69 6.25 10.23
CA THR A 24 -11.31 4.98 9.84
C THR A 24 -10.37 4.25 8.91
N TRP A 25 -9.91 3.09 9.38
CA TRP A 25 -9.12 2.12 8.64
C TRP A 25 -10.06 1.09 8.03
N GLU A 26 -10.05 0.97 6.72
CA GLU A 26 -10.75 -0.10 6.03
C GLU A 26 -10.01 -1.43 6.25
N ARG A 27 -10.77 -2.49 6.54
CA ARG A 27 -10.25 -3.85 6.72
C ARG A 27 -10.49 -4.73 5.51
N ASP A 28 -11.40 -4.32 4.63
CA ASP A 28 -11.72 -5.01 3.39
C ASP A 28 -11.11 -4.25 2.21
N TYR A 29 -10.17 -4.90 1.52
CA TYR A 29 -9.49 -4.32 0.37
C TYR A 29 -10.43 -4.03 -0.81
N ARG A 30 -11.46 -4.86 -1.04
CA ARG A 30 -12.41 -4.66 -2.14
C ARG A 30 -13.27 -3.43 -1.88
N GLN A 31 -13.75 -3.28 -0.65
CA GLN A 31 -14.51 -2.09 -0.25
C GLN A 31 -13.64 -0.83 -0.33
N ALA A 32 -12.39 -0.91 0.13
CA ALA A 32 -11.45 0.19 0.03
C ALA A 32 -11.18 0.61 -1.42
N ARG A 33 -11.06 -0.36 -2.35
CA ARG A 33 -10.88 -0.08 -3.77
C ARG A 33 -12.09 0.65 -4.36
N GLN A 34 -13.30 0.17 -4.10
CA GLN A 34 -14.53 0.84 -4.53
C GLN A 34 -14.65 2.26 -3.97
N LEU A 35 -14.23 2.46 -2.71
CA LEU A 35 -14.22 3.78 -2.09
C LEU A 35 -13.16 4.69 -2.72
N GLY A 36 -11.96 4.16 -3.00
CA GLY A 36 -10.87 4.89 -3.66
C GLY A 36 -11.27 5.37 -5.04
N GLU A 37 -11.88 4.48 -5.84
CA GLU A 37 -12.41 4.80 -7.15
C GLU A 37 -13.52 5.86 -7.08
N ARG A 38 -14.50 5.68 -6.18
CA ARG A 38 -15.60 6.64 -6.02
C ARG A 38 -15.13 8.02 -5.54
N LEU A 39 -14.16 8.06 -4.62
CA LEU A 39 -13.62 9.30 -4.05
C LEU A 39 -12.46 9.88 -4.87
N GLN A 40 -12.01 9.18 -5.92
CA GLN A 40 -10.81 9.52 -6.69
C GLN A 40 -9.57 9.70 -5.79
N LYS A 41 -9.41 8.81 -4.81
CA LYS A 41 -8.29 8.80 -3.86
C LYS A 41 -7.46 7.52 -3.99
N PRO A 42 -6.12 7.63 -4.01
CA PRO A 42 -5.26 6.45 -3.93
C PRO A 42 -5.49 5.69 -2.62
N LEU A 43 -5.26 4.37 -2.64
CA LEU A 43 -5.25 3.57 -1.41
C LEU A 43 -3.85 3.56 -0.82
N ALA A 44 -3.75 3.78 0.48
CA ALA A 44 -2.57 3.50 1.28
C ALA A 44 -2.84 2.26 2.14
N VAL A 45 -2.24 1.14 1.75
CA VAL A 45 -2.41 -0.16 2.40
C VAL A 45 -1.23 -0.42 3.32
N PHE A 46 -1.55 -0.47 4.62
CA PHE A 46 -0.63 -0.78 5.68
C PHE A 46 -0.78 -2.25 6.00
N VAL A 47 0.33 -2.98 5.91
CA VAL A 47 0.39 -4.39 6.25
C VAL A 47 1.15 -4.53 7.56
N GLY A 48 0.59 -5.29 8.49
CA GLY A 48 1.16 -5.49 9.82
C GLY A 48 0.56 -6.70 10.51
N SER A 49 0.97 -6.94 11.75
CA SER A 49 0.48 -8.06 12.58
C SER A 49 -0.22 -7.52 13.83
N GLY A 50 -1.44 -8.01 14.09
CA GLY A 50 -2.25 -7.69 15.27
C GLY A 50 -3.08 -6.41 15.12
N ALA A 51 -3.75 -5.99 16.19
CA ALA A 51 -4.69 -4.85 16.14
C ALA A 51 -3.99 -3.49 15.86
N GLU A 52 -2.73 -3.36 16.27
CA GLU A 52 -1.93 -2.13 16.17
C GLU A 52 -0.70 -2.29 15.26
N GLY A 53 -0.66 -3.33 14.43
CA GLY A 53 0.51 -3.65 13.61
C GLY A 53 0.91 -2.54 12.63
N TRP A 54 -0.02 -1.62 12.29
CA TRP A 54 0.25 -0.43 11.48
C TRP A 54 1.22 0.55 12.17
N THR A 55 1.29 0.58 13.51
CA THR A 55 2.22 1.46 14.23
C THR A 55 3.68 1.09 13.99
N ARG A 56 3.95 -0.19 13.72
CA ARG A 56 5.28 -0.74 13.43
C ARG A 56 5.78 -0.42 12.03
N LEU A 57 4.93 0.13 11.16
CA LEU A 57 5.38 0.62 9.87
C LEU A 57 6.26 1.87 10.06
N ALA A 58 5.91 2.75 10.99
CA ALA A 58 6.78 3.84 11.39
C ALA A 58 7.81 3.33 12.39
N ARG A 59 9.09 3.51 12.09
CA ARG A 59 10.20 3.15 12.99
C ARG A 59 10.05 3.75 14.38
N GLU A 60 9.45 4.92 14.44
CA GLU A 60 9.20 5.71 15.64
C GLU A 60 8.02 5.17 16.45
N GLY A 61 7.36 4.10 15.98
CA GLY A 61 6.28 3.40 16.68
C GLY A 61 4.95 4.15 16.74
N LYS A 62 4.84 5.30 16.05
CA LYS A 62 3.61 6.09 15.95
C LYS A 62 3.61 6.93 14.67
N LEU A 63 2.41 7.19 14.15
CA LEU A 63 2.21 8.18 13.08
C LEU A 63 2.07 9.57 13.70
N ASP A 64 2.79 10.56 13.19
CA ASP A 64 2.66 11.94 13.64
C ASP A 64 1.40 12.63 13.07
N SER A 65 1.12 13.84 13.53
CA SER A 65 -0.06 14.60 13.07
C SER A 65 0.00 14.95 11.58
N SER A 66 1.20 15.12 11.00
CA SER A 66 1.39 15.41 9.58
C SER A 66 1.00 14.20 8.73
N VAL A 67 1.54 13.02 9.04
CA VAL A 67 1.20 11.77 8.36
C VAL A 67 -0.28 11.44 8.51
N ASN A 68 -0.83 11.59 9.72
CA ASN A 68 -2.25 11.35 9.96
C ASN A 68 -3.14 12.27 9.11
N LYS A 69 -2.77 13.54 8.97
CA LYS A 69 -3.47 14.50 8.11
C LYS A 69 -3.39 14.10 6.63
N LEU A 70 -2.19 13.78 6.13
CA LEU A 70 -2.03 13.33 4.74
C LEU A 70 -2.88 12.10 4.44
N LEU A 71 -2.89 11.12 5.34
CA LEU A 71 -3.69 9.91 5.19
C LEU A 71 -5.20 10.19 5.23
N ALA A 72 -5.66 11.10 6.09
CA ALA A 72 -7.08 11.45 6.18
C ALA A 72 -7.56 12.25 4.95
N ASP A 73 -6.75 13.18 4.48
CA ASP A 73 -7.13 14.09 3.41
C ASP A 73 -6.95 13.43 2.03
N GLY A 74 -5.84 12.71 1.83
CA GLY A 74 -5.39 12.26 0.51
C GLY A 74 -5.67 10.81 0.15
N PHE A 75 -5.97 9.93 1.12
CA PHE A 75 -5.96 8.49 0.89
C PHE A 75 -7.20 7.78 1.41
N VAL A 76 -7.51 6.63 0.81
CA VAL A 76 -8.28 5.57 1.48
C VAL A 76 -7.29 4.70 2.25
N ARG A 77 -7.44 4.65 3.57
CA ARG A 77 -6.53 3.93 4.46
C ARG A 77 -7.00 2.50 4.62
N VAL A 78 -6.12 1.56 4.35
CA VAL A 78 -6.40 0.13 4.48
C VAL A 78 -5.42 -0.47 5.46
N TYR A 79 -5.92 -1.28 6.39
CA TYR A 79 -5.08 -2.06 7.28
C TYR A 79 -5.32 -3.55 7.09
N ILE A 80 -4.24 -4.27 6.80
CA ILE A 80 -4.26 -5.71 6.58
C ILE A 80 -3.46 -6.39 7.70
N ASP A 81 -4.13 -7.26 8.45
CA ASP A 81 -3.53 -8.06 9.51
C ASP A 81 -3.07 -9.42 8.97
N VAL A 82 -1.76 -9.63 8.90
CA VAL A 82 -1.13 -10.88 8.42
C VAL A 82 -1.29 -12.05 9.40
N ASN A 83 -1.87 -11.84 10.58
CA ASN A 83 -2.28 -12.96 11.45
C ASN A 83 -3.52 -13.67 10.90
N THR A 84 -4.31 -13.01 10.04
CA THR A 84 -5.47 -13.60 9.37
C THR A 84 -5.07 -14.32 8.08
N GLU A 85 -5.80 -15.38 7.70
CA GLU A 85 -5.52 -16.09 6.45
C GLU A 85 -5.71 -15.19 5.22
N SER A 86 -6.79 -14.40 5.21
CA SER A 86 -7.06 -13.42 4.15
C SER A 86 -5.96 -12.36 4.06
N GLY A 87 -5.46 -11.88 5.20
CA GLY A 87 -4.39 -10.88 5.23
C GLY A 87 -3.05 -11.41 4.71
N ARG A 88 -2.70 -12.67 5.00
CA ARG A 88 -1.49 -13.29 4.41
C ARG A 88 -1.61 -13.43 2.90
N LYS A 89 -2.73 -13.97 2.40
CA LYS A 89 -2.96 -14.11 0.95
C LYS A 89 -2.85 -12.76 0.23
N LEU A 90 -3.34 -11.69 0.85
CA LEU A 90 -3.27 -10.36 0.29
C LEU A 90 -1.85 -9.77 0.34
N ALA A 91 -1.11 -9.96 1.44
CA ALA A 91 0.29 -9.57 1.53
C ALA A 91 1.15 -10.29 0.48
N ASP A 92 0.94 -11.60 0.30
CA ASP A 92 1.60 -12.40 -0.73
C ASP A 92 1.29 -11.89 -2.14
N ALA A 93 0.02 -11.53 -2.42
CA ALA A 93 -0.40 -10.96 -3.69
C ALA A 93 0.27 -9.59 -3.98
N PHE A 94 0.66 -8.85 -2.94
CA PHE A 94 1.44 -7.62 -3.07
C PHE A 94 2.96 -7.85 -3.11
N GLY A 95 3.43 -9.09 -3.02
CA GLY A 95 4.86 -9.42 -2.98
C GLY A 95 5.55 -9.01 -1.66
N LEU A 96 4.78 -8.82 -0.59
CA LEU A 96 5.32 -8.45 0.71
C LEU A 96 5.79 -9.70 1.46
N SER A 97 7.08 -9.77 1.75
CA SER A 97 7.70 -10.90 2.46
C SER A 97 7.97 -10.60 3.94
N SER A 98 7.82 -9.33 4.34
CA SER A 98 8.06 -8.85 5.70
C SER A 98 6.80 -8.84 6.56
N LYS A 99 6.96 -8.88 7.88
CA LYS A 99 5.84 -8.82 8.84
C LYS A 99 5.13 -7.46 8.88
N CYS A 100 5.70 -6.45 8.24
CA CYS A 100 5.09 -5.16 7.97
C CYS A 100 5.49 -4.65 6.59
N GLY A 101 4.69 -3.75 6.02
CA GLY A 101 4.97 -3.11 4.74
C GLY A 101 3.92 -2.07 4.36
N LEU A 102 4.25 -1.30 3.34
CA LEU A 102 3.38 -0.27 2.77
C LEU A 102 3.18 -0.53 1.30
N VAL A 103 1.93 -0.42 0.85
CA VAL A 103 1.59 -0.39 -0.58
C VAL A 103 0.77 0.87 -0.83
N ILE A 104 1.15 1.64 -1.84
CA ILE A 104 0.36 2.76 -2.33
C ILE A 104 -0.09 2.42 -3.74
N SER A 105 -1.39 2.49 -3.97
CA SER A 105 -1.99 2.31 -5.29
C SER A 105 -2.32 3.64 -5.96
N ASP A 106 -2.68 3.59 -7.23
CA ASP A 106 -3.30 4.70 -7.92
C ASP A 106 -4.77 4.90 -7.50
N ARG A 107 -5.45 5.86 -8.13
CA ARG A 107 -6.84 6.22 -7.80
C ARG A 107 -7.87 5.19 -8.26
N THR A 108 -7.52 4.30 -9.17
CA THR A 108 -8.40 3.19 -9.58
C THR A 108 -8.20 1.96 -8.69
N GLY A 109 -7.07 1.90 -7.98
CA GLY A 109 -6.67 0.75 -7.18
C GLY A 109 -6.22 -0.44 -8.02
N ASP A 110 -5.98 -0.24 -9.32
CA ASP A 110 -5.56 -1.29 -10.26
C ASP A 110 -4.04 -1.35 -10.39
N LEU A 111 -3.38 -0.21 -10.23
CA LEU A 111 -1.93 -0.11 -10.34
C LEU A 111 -1.32 0.14 -8.96
N GLN A 112 -0.31 -0.65 -8.64
CA GLN A 112 0.58 -0.36 -7.52
C GLN A 112 1.52 0.77 -7.94
N ALA A 113 1.35 1.95 -7.34
CA ALA A 113 2.24 3.09 -7.56
C ALA A 113 3.58 2.89 -6.86
N PHE A 114 3.52 2.27 -5.68
CA PHE A 114 4.66 2.08 -4.79
C PHE A 114 4.44 0.90 -3.85
N TRP A 115 5.52 0.24 -3.47
CA TRP A 115 5.52 -0.69 -2.36
C TRP A 115 6.86 -0.71 -1.63
N HIS A 116 6.81 -1.08 -0.35
CA HIS A 116 7.97 -1.20 0.52
C HIS A 116 7.78 -2.33 1.53
N ASN A 117 8.83 -3.13 1.70
CA ASN A 117 8.92 -4.16 2.72
C ASN A 117 9.58 -3.62 3.99
N GLY A 118 8.97 -3.89 5.13
CA GLY A 118 9.51 -3.50 6.43
C GLY A 118 9.06 -2.11 6.85
N ASP A 119 9.84 -1.50 7.73
CA ASP A 119 9.55 -0.21 8.33
C ASP A 119 10.12 0.97 7.52
N LEU A 120 9.57 2.15 7.77
CA LEU A 120 9.97 3.43 7.20
C LEU A 120 10.16 4.44 8.33
N THR A 121 11.07 5.39 8.14
CA THR A 121 11.10 6.57 9.01
C THR A 121 9.88 7.46 8.76
N LEU A 122 9.47 8.26 9.75
CA LEU A 122 8.39 9.22 9.58
C LEU A 122 8.65 10.22 8.44
N SER A 123 9.90 10.63 8.24
CA SER A 123 10.29 11.51 7.14
C SER A 123 10.10 10.85 5.77
N GLU A 124 10.46 9.58 5.63
CA GLU A 124 10.26 8.83 4.38
C GLU A 124 8.77 8.63 4.10
N LEU A 125 8.00 8.26 5.13
CA LEU A 125 6.56 8.08 5.01
C LEU A 125 5.86 9.38 4.60
N ASN A 126 6.17 10.51 5.25
CA ASN A 126 5.65 11.82 4.85
C ASN A 126 5.99 12.16 3.40
N ARG A 127 7.24 11.94 2.98
CA ARG A 127 7.69 12.21 1.61
C ARG A 127 6.92 11.38 0.58
N LEU A 128 6.74 10.08 0.85
CA LEU A 128 6.02 9.15 -0.02
C LEU A 128 4.54 9.54 -0.12
N LEU A 129 3.87 9.78 1.01
CA LEU A 129 2.47 10.17 1.03
C LEU A 129 2.22 11.51 0.32
N ASN A 130 3.13 12.49 0.46
CA ASN A 130 3.04 13.73 -0.31
C ASN A 130 3.20 13.47 -1.82
N LYS A 131 4.18 12.66 -2.22
CA LYS A 131 4.45 12.33 -3.63
C LYS A 131 3.24 11.69 -4.29
N TYR A 132 2.71 10.62 -3.69
CA TYR A 132 1.63 9.82 -4.30
C TYR A 132 0.23 10.36 -4.00
N GLY A 133 0.08 11.23 -2.99
CA GLY A 133 -1.18 11.91 -2.67
C GLY A 133 -1.50 13.08 -3.60
N SER A 134 -0.49 13.63 -4.30
CA SER A 134 -0.69 14.75 -5.23
C SER A 134 -1.64 14.38 -6.39
N THR A 135 -2.60 15.25 -6.69
CA THR A 135 -3.54 15.12 -7.83
C THR A 135 -2.85 15.12 -9.19
N SER A 136 -1.64 15.70 -9.27
CA SER A 136 -0.83 15.70 -10.49
C SER A 136 -0.08 14.39 -10.74
N PHE A 137 -0.07 13.46 -9.79
CA PHE A 137 0.61 12.19 -9.95
C PHE A 137 -0.24 11.22 -10.78
N VAL A 138 0.23 10.90 -11.98
CA VAL A 138 -0.34 9.86 -12.85
C VAL A 138 0.60 8.67 -12.81
N VAL A 139 0.11 7.55 -12.29
CA VAL A 139 0.86 6.29 -12.23
C VAL A 139 0.96 5.73 -13.64
N ARG A 140 2.18 5.57 -14.14
CA ARG A 140 2.44 4.92 -15.45
C ARG A 140 3.16 3.58 -15.31
N THR A 141 3.90 3.40 -14.22
CA THR A 141 4.66 2.19 -13.88
C THR A 141 4.74 2.06 -12.36
N THR A 142 4.89 0.83 -11.86
CA THR A 142 5.15 0.58 -10.44
C THR A 142 6.58 0.97 -10.09
N GLU A 143 6.75 1.87 -9.13
CA GLU A 143 8.08 2.22 -8.60
C GLU A 143 8.37 1.36 -7.36
N THR A 144 9.46 0.59 -7.39
CA THR A 144 9.98 -0.09 -6.19
C THR A 144 10.98 0.84 -5.49
N TYR A 145 10.84 1.06 -4.18
CA TYR A 145 11.86 1.78 -3.40
C TYR A 145 13.12 0.92 -3.28
N ALA A 146 14.22 1.37 -3.87
CA ALA A 146 15.54 0.99 -3.40
C ALA A 146 15.96 2.05 -2.38
N PRO A 147 16.17 1.74 -1.08
CA PRO A 147 16.82 2.69 -0.19
C PRO A 147 18.16 3.08 -0.82
N ALA A 148 18.51 4.37 -0.75
CA ALA A 148 19.80 4.84 -1.24
C ALA A 148 20.89 3.96 -0.61
N ALA A 149 21.69 3.29 -1.45
CA ALA A 149 22.83 2.55 -0.96
C ALA A 149 23.66 3.50 -0.07
N PRO A 150 24.11 3.06 1.12
CA PRO A 150 25.08 3.86 1.86
C PRO A 150 26.24 4.16 0.90
N LEU A 151 26.65 5.43 0.83
CA LEU A 151 27.87 5.82 0.13
C LEU A 151 29.03 5.13 0.85
N THR A 152 29.35 3.90 0.45
CA THR A 152 30.62 3.29 0.79
C THR A 152 31.64 3.87 -0.17
N ASP A 153 32.46 4.80 0.34
CA ASP A 153 33.74 5.18 -0.24
C ASP A 153 34.62 3.93 -0.41
N ALA A 154 34.46 3.20 -1.50
CA ALA A 154 35.37 2.16 -1.96
C ALA A 154 35.02 1.77 -3.40
N TYR A 155 35.37 2.63 -4.36
CA TYR A 155 35.59 2.17 -5.73
C TYR A 155 36.85 1.28 -5.74
N VAL A 156 36.68 -0.01 -5.47
CA VAL A 156 37.65 -1.01 -5.93
C VAL A 156 37.23 -1.38 -7.34
N GLN A 157 37.90 -0.83 -8.34
CA GLN A 157 37.82 -1.32 -9.71
C GLN A 157 38.38 -2.77 -9.74
N PRO A 158 37.61 -3.79 -10.15
CA PRO A 158 38.21 -5.08 -10.45
C PRO A 158 38.97 -5.00 -11.78
N ALA A 159 40.24 -5.36 -11.72
CA ALA A 159 41.15 -5.43 -12.84
C ALA A 159 40.69 -6.46 -13.90
N SER A 160 40.69 -6.02 -15.15
CA SER A 160 40.92 -6.77 -16.40
C SER A 160 40.36 -8.20 -16.54
N TYR A 161 39.43 -8.37 -17.47
CA TYR A 161 39.15 -9.66 -18.11
C TYR A 161 40.40 -10.17 -18.84
N GLN A 162 41.06 -11.20 -18.30
CA GLN A 162 41.89 -12.08 -19.10
C GLN A 162 41.11 -13.34 -19.47
N ASN A 163 40.95 -13.45 -20.79
CA ASN A 163 40.78 -14.62 -21.62
C ASN A 163 41.45 -15.91 -21.09
N TYR A 164 41.05 -17.03 -21.71
CA TYR A 164 41.53 -18.42 -21.59
C TYR A 164 40.76 -19.34 -20.64
N TYR A 165 39.86 -20.17 -21.20
CA TYR A 165 40.06 -21.63 -21.33
C TYR A 165 38.91 -22.28 -22.12
N GLN A 166 39.21 -22.87 -23.27
CA GLN A 166 38.50 -24.05 -23.78
C GLN A 166 39.28 -25.28 -23.29
N PRO A 167 38.61 -26.42 -23.06
CA PRO A 167 38.76 -27.49 -24.03
C PRO A 167 37.49 -28.31 -24.31
N ALA A 168 37.54 -28.96 -25.48
CA ALA A 168 36.52 -29.77 -26.12
C ALA A 168 36.16 -31.07 -25.36
N CYS A 169 34.89 -31.46 -25.43
CA CYS A 169 34.44 -32.81 -25.12
C CYS A 169 34.64 -33.71 -26.35
N ARG A 170 35.34 -34.84 -26.18
CA ARG A 170 35.35 -35.96 -27.13
C ARG A 170 34.11 -36.84 -26.91
N THR A 171 33.58 -37.34 -28.03
CA THR A 171 32.53 -38.36 -28.19
C THR A 171 32.81 -39.65 -27.44
#